data_AF-A0A9J6DMJ3-F1
#
_entry.id   AF-A0A9J6DMJ3-F1
#
_cell.length_a   1.000
_cell.length_b   1.000
_cell.length_c   1.000
_cell.angle_alpha   90.00
_cell.angle_beta   90.00
_cell.angle_gamma   90.00
#
_symmetry.space_group_name_H-M   'P 1'
#
loop_
_entity.id
_entity.type
_entity.pdbx_description
1 polymer ?
#
loop_
_entity_poly.entity_id
_entity_poly.type
_entity_poly.pdbx_seq_one_letter_code
_entity_poly.pdbx_strand_id
1 'polypeptide(L)'
;MRPTGVYLTISSYSNRGIKPFFEVNWFGMPQQYIGVVSAVLSTKSRPRSSSDILASQIVKNPTESYTTRIVAPSFNTTVLIEGRCLGYWALIMETSSAVKSSSTAKVLYSSCFTPQPRWMRDNCGTVFGLRLTDMLIPGTHNAGMYKAGPMAPHEQLIYDQDQTIWQQLAYGIRGLDLRVQFSRGDYYITHDVIRGKPTVREVLREVRDFVVRTGEVVLLDFHRFPKGFEKKRKIATDRHEGLVKLIVTELEDVLLKGADYIKTMGEILGGCSSRGRPQGRVLVFYNSREYQGPYQEYLAPGWLGYSAADPQVAGSNPGCGGCISDGGGNVIGLCAQIWVHVKEPQVVKLSGALHYGVFHNRMVVLGR
;
A
#
# COMPACT_ATOMS: atom_id res chain seq x y z
N MET A 1 -20.63 2.66 -7.09
CA MET A 1 -19.90 1.52 -6.47
C MET A 1 -20.88 0.40 -6.12
N ARG A 2 -20.43 -0.85 -6.02
CA ARG A 2 -21.30 -1.96 -5.57
C ARG A 2 -21.64 -1.78 -4.08
N PRO A 3 -22.90 -2.00 -3.65
CA PRO A 3 -23.28 -1.87 -2.24
C PRO A 3 -22.84 -3.06 -1.38
N THR A 4 -22.57 -4.21 -2.00
CA THR A 4 -22.19 -5.45 -1.33
C THR A 4 -21.06 -6.13 -2.10
N GLY A 5 -20.14 -6.77 -1.39
CA GLY A 5 -19.06 -7.53 -2.03
C GLY A 5 -18.23 -8.35 -1.06
N VAL A 6 -17.32 -9.14 -1.64
CA VAL A 6 -16.34 -9.97 -0.94
C VAL A 6 -15.00 -9.87 -1.67
N TYR A 7 -13.88 -9.90 -0.95
CA TYR A 7 -12.54 -9.86 -1.54
C TYR A 7 -11.49 -10.49 -0.60
N LEU A 8 -10.30 -10.73 -1.14
CA LEU A 8 -9.17 -11.30 -0.41
C LEU A 8 -8.10 -10.24 -0.15
N THR A 9 -7.53 -10.27 1.05
CA THR A 9 -6.31 -9.55 1.42
C THR A 9 -5.31 -10.52 2.03
N ILE A 10 -4.09 -10.04 2.21
CA ILE A 10 -3.07 -10.74 2.98
C ILE A 10 -2.80 -9.90 4.23
N SER A 11 -2.90 -10.53 5.40
CA SER A 11 -2.55 -9.94 6.68
C SER A 11 -1.33 -10.64 7.25
N SER A 12 -0.28 -9.87 7.53
CA SER A 12 0.97 -10.38 8.10
C SER A 12 0.92 -10.44 9.63
N TYR A 13 -0.15 -9.95 10.26
CA TYR A 13 -0.35 -9.97 11.71
C TYR A 13 -1.69 -10.63 12.08
N SER A 14 -1.64 -11.56 13.03
CA SER A 14 -2.83 -12.18 13.61
C SER A 14 -2.57 -12.59 15.05
N ASN A 15 -3.63 -12.89 15.80
CA ASN A 15 -3.55 -13.49 17.13
C ASN A 15 -2.80 -14.86 17.15
N ARG A 16 -2.38 -15.37 15.99
CA ARG A 16 -1.70 -16.65 15.79
C ARG A 16 -0.24 -16.48 15.36
N GLY A 17 0.29 -15.27 15.44
CA GLY A 17 1.65 -14.93 15.04
C GLY A 17 1.73 -14.25 13.67
N ILE A 18 2.97 -14.09 13.21
CA ILE A 18 3.33 -13.20 12.11
C ILE A 18 3.67 -14.05 10.88
N LYS A 19 2.66 -14.24 10.05
CA LYS A 19 2.73 -14.93 8.76
C LYS A 19 1.72 -14.26 7.82
N PRO A 20 1.97 -14.26 6.50
CA PRO A 20 1.07 -13.66 5.51
C PRO A 20 -0.16 -14.55 5.34
N PHE A 21 -1.13 -14.47 6.26
CA PHE A 21 -2.36 -15.25 6.16
C PHE A 21 -3.34 -14.60 5.19
N PHE A 22 -4.05 -15.42 4.42
CA PHE A 22 -5.21 -14.93 3.69
C PHE A 22 -6.27 -14.43 4.66
N GLU A 23 -6.87 -13.30 4.33
CA GLU A 23 -8.01 -12.72 5.01
C GLU A 23 -9.16 -12.55 4.01
N VAL A 24 -10.34 -13.08 4.37
CA VAL A 24 -11.57 -12.93 3.59
C VAL A 24 -12.32 -11.74 4.14
N ASN A 25 -12.58 -10.74 3.31
CA ASN A 25 -13.26 -9.51 3.70
C ASN A 25 -14.59 -9.43 2.97
N TRP A 26 -15.62 -8.91 3.64
CA TRP A 26 -16.90 -8.61 3.02
C TRP A 26 -17.45 -7.29 3.54
N PHE A 27 -18.34 -6.69 2.76
CA PHE A 27 -18.98 -5.43 3.11
C PHE A 27 -20.41 -5.38 2.61
N GLY A 28 -21.23 -4.61 3.34
CA GLY A 28 -22.60 -4.29 2.97
C GLY A 28 -23.50 -5.53 2.79
N MET A 29 -23.25 -6.60 3.55
CA MET A 29 -24.05 -7.82 3.44
C MET A 29 -25.49 -7.57 3.91
N PRO A 30 -26.51 -7.89 3.07
CA PRO A 30 -27.91 -7.73 3.46
C PRO A 30 -28.28 -8.50 4.71
N GLN A 31 -29.21 -7.94 5.50
CA GLN A 31 -29.56 -8.51 6.80
C GLN A 31 -30.14 -9.93 6.71
N GLN A 32 -30.84 -10.25 5.62
CA GLN A 32 -31.34 -11.62 5.40
C GLN A 32 -30.25 -12.67 5.23
N TYR A 33 -29.00 -12.27 4.95
CA TYR A 33 -27.87 -13.18 4.77
C TYR A 33 -27.03 -13.35 6.04
N ILE A 34 -27.23 -12.51 7.06
CA ILE A 34 -26.50 -12.60 8.32
C ILE A 34 -26.90 -13.89 9.06
N GLY A 35 -25.89 -14.67 9.47
CA GLY A 35 -26.06 -15.96 10.13
C GLY A 35 -26.39 -17.13 9.20
N VAL A 36 -26.74 -16.87 7.93
CA VAL A 36 -27.19 -17.91 6.98
C VAL A 36 -26.25 -18.13 5.80
N VAL A 37 -25.28 -17.23 5.57
CA VAL A 37 -24.21 -17.41 4.56
C VAL A 37 -22.84 -17.51 5.23
N SER A 38 -21.89 -18.07 4.49
CA SER A 38 -20.49 -18.17 4.90
C SER A 38 -19.59 -17.44 3.92
N ALA A 39 -18.60 -16.73 4.47
CA ALA A 39 -17.46 -16.20 3.75
C ALA A 39 -16.40 -17.30 3.61
N VAL A 40 -15.94 -17.54 2.38
CA VAL A 40 -15.15 -18.72 2.02
C VAL A 40 -13.89 -18.31 1.25
N LEU A 41 -12.76 -18.89 1.63
CA LEU A 41 -11.54 -18.91 0.83
C LEU A 41 -11.53 -20.21 0.01
N SER A 42 -11.38 -20.09 -1.32
CA SER A 42 -11.38 -21.23 -2.24
C SER A 42 -10.28 -21.13 -3.29
N THR A 43 -9.89 -22.27 -3.86
CA THR A 43 -9.04 -22.34 -5.06
C THR A 43 -9.80 -22.19 -6.37
N LYS A 44 -11.15 -22.14 -6.33
CA LYS A 44 -12.00 -22.01 -7.52
C LYS A 44 -13.14 -21.03 -7.29
N SER A 45 -13.55 -20.32 -8.34
CA SER A 45 -14.73 -19.44 -8.32
C SER A 45 -16.03 -20.20 -8.09
N ARG A 46 -16.06 -21.49 -8.46
CA ARG A 46 -17.17 -22.42 -8.25
C ARG A 46 -16.60 -23.73 -7.71
N PRO A 47 -16.54 -23.89 -6.38
CA PRO A 47 -16.09 -25.13 -5.74
C PRO A 47 -16.94 -26.31 -6.21
N ARG A 48 -16.30 -27.43 -6.57
CA ARG A 48 -17.00 -28.67 -6.96
C ARG A 48 -16.89 -29.75 -5.89
N SER A 49 -15.93 -29.62 -4.98
CA SER A 49 -15.65 -30.56 -3.91
C SER A 49 -15.18 -29.82 -2.66
N SER A 50 -15.17 -30.52 -1.52
CA SER A 50 -14.70 -29.92 -0.26
C SER A 50 -13.22 -29.54 -0.28
N SER A 51 -12.38 -30.15 -1.13
CA SER A 51 -10.96 -29.80 -1.24
C SER A 51 -10.72 -28.47 -1.96
N ASP A 52 -11.71 -27.96 -2.70
CA ASP A 52 -11.64 -26.63 -3.30
C ASP A 52 -11.84 -25.53 -2.23
N ILE A 53 -12.39 -25.87 -1.05
CA ILE A 53 -12.66 -24.94 0.05
C ILE A 53 -11.51 -25.03 1.06
N LEU A 54 -10.79 -23.93 1.25
CA LEU A 54 -9.61 -23.89 2.12
C LEU A 54 -9.94 -23.40 3.53
N ALA A 55 -10.87 -22.46 3.65
CA ALA A 55 -11.34 -21.94 4.93
C ALA A 55 -12.74 -21.32 4.77
N SER A 56 -13.51 -21.29 5.86
CA SER A 56 -14.85 -20.69 5.87
C SER A 56 -15.21 -20.13 7.24
N GLN A 57 -15.99 -19.06 7.27
CA GLN A 57 -16.60 -18.50 8.47
C GLN A 57 -18.03 -18.04 8.19
N ILE A 58 -18.96 -18.34 9.10
CA ILE A 58 -20.33 -17.82 9.04
C ILE A 58 -20.28 -16.29 9.13
N VAL A 59 -20.97 -15.60 8.22
CA VAL A 59 -21.07 -14.15 8.22
C VAL A 59 -21.98 -13.71 9.37
N LYS A 60 -21.41 -12.98 10.34
CA LYS A 60 -22.14 -12.50 11.53
C LYS A 60 -22.49 -11.03 11.47
N ASN A 61 -21.75 -10.24 10.68
CA ASN A 61 -21.94 -8.81 10.54
C ASN A 61 -21.99 -8.39 9.07
N PRO A 62 -22.67 -7.28 8.72
CA PRO A 62 -22.74 -6.78 7.34
C PRO A 62 -21.38 -6.48 6.71
N THR A 63 -20.43 -5.99 7.50
CA THR A 63 -19.08 -5.66 7.07
C THR A 63 -18.10 -6.15 8.13
N GLU A 64 -17.24 -7.09 7.75
CA GLU A 64 -16.27 -7.72 8.66
C GLU A 64 -15.16 -8.42 7.85
N SER A 65 -14.12 -8.86 8.53
CA SER A 65 -12.99 -9.60 7.97
C SER A 65 -12.69 -10.86 8.77
N TYR A 66 -12.33 -11.94 8.08
CA TYR A 66 -11.94 -13.23 8.63
C TYR A 66 -10.52 -13.60 8.24
N THR A 67 -9.58 -13.52 9.18
CA THR A 67 -8.21 -14.01 8.96
C THR A 67 -8.15 -15.55 9.08
N THR A 68 -7.74 -16.21 7.99
CA THR A 68 -7.69 -17.67 7.90
C THR A 68 -6.44 -18.26 8.57
N ARG A 69 -6.29 -19.59 8.54
CA ARG A 69 -5.01 -20.27 8.87
C ARG A 69 -4.15 -20.56 7.64
N ILE A 70 -4.60 -20.14 6.47
CA ILE A 70 -3.95 -20.46 5.20
C ILE A 70 -2.93 -19.37 4.91
N VAL A 71 -1.66 -19.76 4.86
CA VAL A 71 -0.57 -18.87 4.50
C VAL A 71 -0.63 -18.63 2.99
N ALA A 72 -0.65 -17.37 2.58
CA ALA A 72 -0.57 -16.98 1.19
C ALA A 72 0.84 -17.32 0.65
N PRO A 73 0.93 -17.99 -0.51
CA PRO A 73 2.21 -18.30 -1.11
C PRO A 73 2.88 -17.02 -1.64
N SER A 74 4.20 -17.05 -1.81
CA SER A 74 4.89 -16.03 -2.57
C SER A 74 4.58 -16.21 -4.06
N PHE A 75 4.06 -15.16 -4.70
CA PHE A 75 3.71 -15.17 -6.12
C PHE A 75 4.88 -14.65 -6.97
N ASN A 76 5.07 -15.27 -8.15
CA ASN A 76 6.10 -14.83 -9.09
C ASN A 76 5.78 -13.43 -9.64
N THR A 77 6.77 -12.56 -9.66
CA THR A 77 6.64 -11.15 -10.11
C THR A 77 6.17 -11.02 -11.56
N THR A 78 6.50 -11.98 -12.42
CA THR A 78 6.04 -12.06 -13.81
C THR A 78 4.55 -12.35 -13.91
N VAL A 79 3.99 -13.13 -12.98
CA VAL A 79 2.54 -13.38 -12.93
C VAL A 79 1.82 -12.17 -12.35
N LEU A 80 2.42 -11.51 -11.35
CA LEU A 80 1.81 -10.33 -10.71
C LEU A 80 1.56 -9.18 -11.71
N ILE A 81 2.50 -8.94 -12.62
CA ILE A 81 2.39 -7.83 -13.58
C ILE A 81 1.32 -8.06 -14.66
N GLU A 82 0.86 -9.29 -14.84
CA GLU A 82 -0.20 -9.62 -15.80
C GLU A 82 -1.58 -9.19 -15.32
N GLY A 83 -1.75 -8.92 -14.02
CA GLY A 83 -3.05 -8.54 -13.45
C GLY A 83 -4.09 -9.66 -13.55
N ARG A 84 -3.65 -10.93 -13.61
CA ARG A 84 -4.52 -12.10 -13.72
C ARG A 84 -4.81 -12.71 -12.36
N CYS A 85 -5.94 -13.42 -12.29
CA CYS A 85 -6.36 -14.14 -11.10
C CYS A 85 -5.27 -15.11 -10.62
N LEU A 86 -4.91 -15.05 -9.32
CA LEU A 86 -3.83 -15.85 -8.74
C LEU A 86 -4.27 -17.24 -8.24
N GLY A 87 -5.46 -17.69 -8.66
CA GLY A 87 -6.00 -19.01 -8.31
C GLY A 87 -6.64 -19.11 -6.93
N TYR A 88 -6.85 -17.97 -6.25
CA TYR A 88 -7.54 -17.91 -4.96
C TYR A 88 -8.76 -16.99 -5.04
N TRP A 89 -9.85 -17.40 -4.39
CA TRP A 89 -11.14 -16.77 -4.50
C TRP A 89 -11.74 -16.53 -3.11
N ALA A 90 -12.26 -15.32 -2.92
CA ALA A 90 -13.20 -15.00 -1.86
C ALA A 90 -14.61 -15.25 -2.38
N LEU A 91 -15.41 -16.02 -1.64
CA LEU A 91 -16.78 -16.35 -1.99
C LEU A 91 -17.73 -16.05 -0.82
N ILE A 92 -18.98 -15.73 -1.13
CA ILE A 92 -20.10 -15.77 -0.21
C ILE A 92 -21.04 -16.85 -0.69
N MET A 93 -21.30 -17.83 0.16
CA MET A 93 -22.07 -19.04 -0.19
C MET A 93 -23.11 -19.33 0.89
N GLU A 94 -24.26 -19.89 0.50
CA GLU A 94 -25.31 -20.30 1.45
C GLU A 94 -24.79 -21.40 2.39
N THR A 95 -25.02 -21.25 3.70
CA THR A 95 -24.50 -22.17 4.75
C THR A 95 -25.28 -23.49 4.79
N SER A 96 -26.54 -23.50 4.36
CA SER A 96 -27.49 -24.64 4.44
C SER A 96 -27.32 -25.72 3.37
N SER A 97 -26.32 -25.62 2.49
CA SER A 97 -25.82 -26.78 1.73
C SER A 97 -24.97 -27.64 2.67
N ALA A 98 -25.63 -28.48 3.47
CA ALA A 98 -25.04 -29.33 4.50
C ALA A 98 -23.65 -29.90 4.14
N VAL A 99 -22.67 -29.61 5.00
CA VAL A 99 -21.46 -30.40 5.31
C VAL A 99 -21.08 -31.46 4.26
N LYS A 100 -20.00 -31.18 3.51
CA LYS A 100 -19.26 -32.07 2.58
C LYS A 100 -19.84 -32.16 1.16
N SER A 101 -19.14 -31.51 0.22
CA SER A 101 -19.01 -31.96 -1.17
C SER A 101 -20.31 -32.08 -1.98
N SER A 102 -21.04 -30.98 -2.19
CA SER A 102 -22.05 -30.93 -3.25
C SER A 102 -21.70 -29.90 -4.30
N SER A 103 -21.72 -30.32 -5.56
CA SER A 103 -21.62 -29.49 -6.78
C SER A 103 -22.78 -28.49 -6.96
N THR A 104 -23.61 -28.28 -5.93
CA THR A 104 -24.85 -27.48 -5.95
C THR A 104 -24.81 -26.25 -5.03
N ALA A 105 -23.73 -26.00 -4.30
CA ALA A 105 -23.65 -24.87 -3.39
C ALA A 105 -23.69 -23.53 -4.17
N LYS A 106 -24.69 -22.70 -3.89
CA LYS A 106 -24.91 -21.44 -4.60
C LYS A 106 -23.92 -20.36 -4.13
N VAL A 107 -23.12 -19.87 -5.07
CA VAL A 107 -22.22 -18.73 -4.87
C VAL A 107 -22.99 -17.44 -5.13
N LEU A 108 -23.15 -16.62 -4.10
CA LEU A 108 -23.87 -15.33 -4.16
C LEU A 108 -22.93 -14.21 -4.62
N TYR A 109 -21.72 -14.17 -4.08
CA TYR A 109 -20.68 -13.21 -4.44
C TYR A 109 -19.36 -13.93 -4.61
N SER A 110 -18.54 -13.47 -5.55
CA SER A 110 -17.21 -14.04 -5.80
C SER A 110 -16.25 -12.96 -6.24
N SER A 111 -15.01 -13.03 -5.76
CA SER A 111 -13.91 -12.19 -6.21
C SER A 111 -12.61 -12.98 -6.20
N CYS A 112 -11.84 -12.91 -7.29
CA CYS A 112 -10.52 -13.52 -7.31
C CYS A 112 -9.48 -12.58 -6.69
N PHE A 113 -8.56 -13.16 -5.93
CA PHE A 113 -7.32 -12.49 -5.54
C PHE A 113 -6.49 -12.17 -6.79
N THR A 114 -6.52 -10.90 -7.19
CA THR A 114 -6.00 -10.44 -8.48
C THR A 114 -5.15 -9.19 -8.26
N PRO A 115 -3.84 -9.21 -8.53
CA PRO A 115 -2.99 -8.03 -8.41
C PRO A 115 -3.49 -6.92 -9.34
N GLN A 116 -3.23 -5.67 -8.96
CA GLN A 116 -3.76 -4.49 -9.64
C GLN A 116 -2.63 -3.62 -10.25
N PRO A 117 -1.82 -4.16 -11.18
CA PRO A 117 -0.66 -3.45 -11.72
C PRO A 117 -1.02 -2.30 -12.66
N ARG A 118 -2.29 -2.17 -13.08
CA ARG A 118 -2.75 -1.18 -14.06
C ARG A 118 -4.03 -0.45 -13.64
N TRP A 119 -4.34 -0.42 -12.33
CA TRP A 119 -5.65 0.07 -11.89
C TRP A 119 -5.93 1.53 -12.27
N MET A 120 -4.92 2.41 -12.32
CA MET A 120 -5.16 3.80 -12.74
C MET A 120 -5.53 3.86 -14.21
N ARG A 121 -4.85 3.11 -15.08
CA ARG A 121 -5.16 2.99 -16.51
C ARG A 121 -6.49 2.30 -16.76
N ASP A 122 -6.74 1.20 -16.07
CA ASP A 122 -7.97 0.40 -16.20
C ASP A 122 -9.22 1.16 -15.74
N ASN A 123 -9.03 2.16 -14.87
CA ASN A 123 -10.07 3.07 -14.38
C ASN A 123 -9.86 4.51 -14.87
N CYS A 124 -9.13 4.70 -15.98
CA CYS A 124 -8.72 6.04 -16.43
C CYS A 124 -9.92 6.98 -16.55
N GLY A 125 -11.03 6.53 -17.14
CA GLY A 125 -12.24 7.38 -17.27
C GLY A 125 -12.80 7.88 -15.93
N THR A 126 -12.65 7.12 -14.85
CA THR A 126 -13.09 7.52 -13.49
C THR A 126 -12.10 8.45 -12.83
N VAL A 127 -10.80 8.22 -12.98
CA VAL A 127 -9.77 9.04 -12.33
C VAL A 127 -9.37 10.27 -13.16
N PHE A 128 -9.74 10.33 -14.44
CA PHE A 128 -9.27 11.30 -15.43
C PHE A 128 -9.35 12.75 -14.94
N GLY A 129 -10.50 13.14 -14.38
CA GLY A 129 -10.74 14.51 -13.91
C GLY A 129 -10.26 14.79 -12.48
N LEU A 130 -9.73 13.78 -11.77
CA LEU A 130 -9.30 13.92 -10.39
C LEU A 130 -7.85 14.40 -10.33
N ARG A 131 -7.51 15.25 -9.37
CA ARG A 131 -6.11 15.53 -9.01
C ARG A 131 -5.65 14.53 -7.96
N LEU A 132 -4.34 14.48 -7.70
CA LEU A 132 -3.79 13.61 -6.65
C LEU A 132 -4.44 13.84 -5.28
N THR A 133 -4.78 15.09 -4.95
CA THR A 133 -5.43 15.48 -3.69
C THR A 133 -6.90 15.07 -3.59
N ASP A 134 -7.52 14.73 -4.71
CA ASP A 134 -8.93 14.33 -4.79
C ASP A 134 -9.07 12.79 -4.78
N MET A 135 -7.94 12.07 -4.68
CA MET A 135 -7.87 10.61 -4.77
C MET A 135 -7.37 9.97 -3.48
N LEU A 136 -7.89 8.78 -3.20
CA LEU A 136 -7.28 7.86 -2.24
C LEU A 136 -6.30 6.95 -2.97
N ILE A 137 -5.01 7.23 -2.82
CA ILE A 137 -3.93 6.51 -3.48
C ILE A 137 -3.25 5.60 -2.46
N PRO A 138 -3.21 4.27 -2.66
CA PRO A 138 -2.52 3.36 -1.75
C PRO A 138 -1.02 3.65 -1.71
N GLY A 139 -0.48 3.78 -0.50
CA GLY A 139 0.94 4.03 -0.26
C GLY A 139 1.50 3.13 0.84
N THR A 140 2.82 2.96 0.85
CA THR A 140 3.55 2.17 1.84
C THR A 140 4.59 3.01 2.54
N HIS A 141 4.52 3.03 3.87
CA HIS A 141 5.51 3.63 4.77
C HIS A 141 6.83 2.85 4.71
N ASN A 142 7.97 3.56 4.68
CA ASN A 142 9.30 2.94 4.61
C ASN A 142 9.40 1.83 3.54
N ALA A 143 8.89 2.10 2.34
CA ALA A 143 8.60 1.10 1.32
C ALA A 143 9.78 0.17 0.98
N GLY A 144 11.01 0.69 1.00
CA GLY A 144 12.21 -0.10 0.68
C GLY A 144 12.81 -0.87 1.87
N MET A 145 12.23 -0.76 3.07
CA MET A 145 12.60 -1.56 4.24
C MET A 145 11.80 -2.86 4.26
N TYR A 146 12.11 -3.74 3.30
CA TYR A 146 11.44 -5.02 3.17
C TYR A 146 12.34 -6.23 3.48
N LYS A 147 11.72 -7.28 4.00
CA LYS A 147 12.31 -8.62 4.11
C LYS A 147 11.31 -9.67 3.61
N ALA A 148 11.70 -10.39 2.56
CA ALA A 148 10.89 -11.49 2.06
C ALA A 148 10.87 -12.66 3.04
N GLY A 149 9.67 -13.19 3.30
CA GLY A 149 9.46 -14.35 4.16
C GLY A 149 9.24 -14.02 5.64
N PRO A 150 9.18 -15.04 6.52
CA PRO A 150 8.91 -14.84 7.93
C PRO A 150 9.94 -13.95 8.62
N MET A 151 9.45 -12.99 9.41
CA MET A 151 10.28 -12.08 10.20
C MET A 151 10.25 -12.48 11.67
N ALA A 152 11.42 -12.57 12.29
CA ALA A 152 11.51 -12.70 13.74
C ALA A 152 11.01 -11.40 14.42
N PRO A 153 10.55 -11.45 15.69
CA PRO A 153 9.98 -10.28 16.36
C PRO A 153 10.86 -9.03 16.35
N HIS A 154 12.18 -9.18 16.55
CA HIS A 154 13.11 -8.04 16.54
C HIS A 154 13.28 -7.42 15.14
N GLU A 155 13.05 -8.19 14.07
CA GLU A 155 13.18 -7.71 12.69
C GLU A 155 12.00 -6.81 12.29
N GLN A 156 10.87 -6.90 13.00
CA GLN A 156 9.69 -6.05 12.77
C GLN A 156 9.88 -4.62 13.29
N LEU A 157 10.92 -4.38 14.09
CA LEU A 157 11.35 -3.03 14.47
C LEU A 157 12.21 -2.37 13.38
N ILE A 158 12.51 -3.10 12.31
CA ILE A 158 13.47 -2.72 11.26
C ILE A 158 12.80 -2.73 9.89
N TYR A 159 12.06 -3.79 9.57
CA TYR A 159 11.41 -4.00 8.30
C TYR A 159 9.91 -3.80 8.42
N ASP A 160 9.40 -2.90 7.59
CA ASP A 160 7.98 -2.51 7.60
C ASP A 160 7.18 -3.23 6.51
N GLN A 161 7.86 -3.85 5.55
CA GLN A 161 7.26 -4.51 4.40
C GLN A 161 7.75 -5.97 4.27
N ASP A 162 6.88 -6.86 3.83
CA ASP A 162 7.24 -8.24 3.47
C ASP A 162 7.27 -8.47 1.95
N GLN A 163 6.96 -7.42 1.18
CA GLN A 163 6.97 -7.38 -0.29
C GLN A 163 8.10 -6.47 -0.79
N THR A 164 8.75 -6.85 -1.89
CA THR A 164 9.71 -5.96 -2.58
C THR A 164 9.00 -4.76 -3.22
N ILE A 165 9.76 -3.74 -3.65
CA ILE A 165 9.19 -2.58 -4.38
C ILE A 165 8.38 -3.03 -5.59
N TRP A 166 8.93 -3.90 -6.44
CA TRP A 166 8.20 -4.47 -7.56
C TRP A 166 6.86 -5.12 -7.14
N GLN A 167 6.86 -5.93 -6.09
CA GLN A 167 5.66 -6.60 -5.61
C GLN A 167 4.62 -5.60 -5.09
N GLN A 168 5.04 -4.62 -4.29
CA GLN A 168 4.16 -3.54 -3.81
C GLN A 168 3.45 -2.84 -4.98
N LEU A 169 4.22 -2.43 -6.00
CA LEU A 169 3.68 -1.78 -7.21
C LEU A 169 2.73 -2.70 -7.98
N ALA A 170 3.10 -3.97 -8.18
CA ALA A 170 2.28 -4.93 -8.92
C ALA A 170 0.94 -5.24 -8.22
N TYR A 171 0.91 -5.27 -6.89
CA TYR A 171 -0.33 -5.45 -6.14
C TYR A 171 -1.22 -4.20 -6.12
N GLY A 172 -0.69 -3.02 -6.43
CA GLY A 172 -1.48 -1.79 -6.62
C GLY A 172 -1.01 -0.57 -5.85
N ILE A 173 0.09 -0.66 -5.09
CA ILE A 173 0.69 0.50 -4.41
C ILE A 173 1.19 1.49 -5.44
N ARG A 174 0.98 2.78 -5.17
CA ARG A 174 1.40 3.88 -6.07
C ARG A 174 2.17 4.97 -5.32
N GLY A 175 2.08 5.03 -3.99
CA GLY A 175 2.93 5.89 -3.16
C GLY A 175 4.01 5.08 -2.43
N LEU A 176 5.27 5.48 -2.56
CA LEU A 176 6.40 4.85 -1.87
C LEU A 176 7.11 5.88 -0.99
N ASP A 177 7.02 5.73 0.34
CA ASP A 177 7.83 6.48 1.30
C ASP A 177 9.25 5.90 1.32
N LEU A 178 10.22 6.71 0.90
CA LEU A 178 11.63 6.38 0.85
C LEU A 178 12.39 7.26 1.83
N ARG A 179 13.08 6.60 2.76
CA ARG A 179 14.05 7.25 3.65
C ARG A 179 15.44 6.90 3.21
N VAL A 180 16.32 7.89 3.13
CA VAL A 180 17.63 7.74 2.49
C VAL A 180 18.76 8.02 3.45
N GLN A 181 19.76 7.14 3.46
CA GLN A 181 21.06 7.44 4.04
C GLN A 181 22.16 7.48 2.97
N PHE A 182 23.19 8.29 3.22
CA PHE A 182 24.41 8.30 2.42
C PHE A 182 25.57 7.64 3.17
N SER A 183 26.15 6.59 2.59
CA SER A 183 27.26 5.86 3.20
C SER A 183 28.20 5.30 2.14
N ARG A 184 29.52 5.43 2.38
CA ARG A 184 30.59 4.89 1.51
C ARG A 184 30.44 5.26 0.02
N GLY A 185 29.97 6.48 -0.26
CA GLY A 185 29.86 6.99 -1.63
C GLY A 185 28.53 6.67 -2.33
N ASP A 186 27.57 6.05 -1.65
CA ASP A 186 26.31 5.63 -2.26
C ASP A 186 25.08 5.90 -1.38
N TYR A 187 23.89 5.86 -1.99
CA TYR A 187 22.61 6.15 -1.37
C TYR A 187 21.82 4.86 -1.12
N TYR A 188 21.46 4.62 0.13
CA TYR A 188 20.73 3.42 0.55
C TYR A 188 19.38 3.78 1.15
N ILE A 189 18.41 2.89 0.98
CA ILE A 189 17.20 2.93 1.79
C ILE A 189 17.55 2.63 3.25
N THR A 190 16.85 3.24 4.19
CA THR A 190 17.15 3.11 5.63
C THR A 190 15.89 3.17 6.49
N HIS A 191 15.93 2.51 7.64
CA HIS A 191 15.05 2.78 8.77
C HIS A 191 15.90 3.41 9.87
N ASP A 192 15.83 4.73 10.02
CA ASP A 192 16.69 5.52 10.90
C ASP A 192 18.19 5.22 10.66
N VAL A 193 18.83 4.53 11.59
CA VAL A 193 20.26 4.18 11.54
C VAL A 193 20.56 2.85 10.83
N ILE A 194 19.53 2.07 10.53
CA ILE A 194 19.63 0.72 9.98
C ILE A 194 19.46 0.75 8.47
N ARG A 195 20.54 0.41 7.78
CA ARG A 195 20.58 0.32 6.32
C ARG A 195 19.72 -0.83 5.84
N GLY A 196 18.78 -0.54 4.94
CA GLY A 196 18.03 -1.53 4.19
C GLY A 196 18.90 -2.26 3.17
N LYS A 197 18.34 -3.32 2.58
CA LYS A 197 19.00 -4.07 1.52
C LYS A 197 19.20 -3.25 0.23
N PRO A 198 18.19 -2.52 -0.30
CA PRO A 198 18.32 -1.86 -1.59
C PRO A 198 19.01 -0.49 -1.51
N THR A 199 19.74 -0.17 -2.56
CA THR A 199 20.17 1.18 -2.91
C THR A 199 19.01 1.99 -3.47
N VAL A 200 19.10 3.32 -3.40
CA VAL A 200 18.12 4.20 -4.06
C VAL A 200 18.12 3.97 -5.57
N ARG A 201 19.28 3.71 -6.17
CA ARG A 201 19.41 3.43 -7.61
C ARG A 201 18.60 2.20 -8.02
N GLU A 202 18.68 1.11 -7.27
CA GLU A 202 17.90 -0.11 -7.53
C GLU A 202 16.40 0.16 -7.47
N VAL A 203 15.94 0.91 -6.44
CA VAL A 203 14.53 1.30 -6.32
C VAL A 203 14.07 2.14 -7.52
N LEU A 204 14.85 3.16 -7.92
CA LEU A 204 14.52 4.02 -9.06
C LEU A 204 14.40 3.22 -10.37
N ARG A 205 15.31 2.27 -10.60
CA ARG A 205 15.28 1.37 -11.77
C ARG A 205 14.04 0.47 -11.77
N GLU A 206 13.71 -0.14 -10.63
CA GLU A 206 12.50 -0.96 -10.50
C GLU A 206 11.24 -0.13 -10.78
N VAL A 207 11.17 1.10 -10.27
CA VAL A 207 10.05 2.02 -10.48
C VAL A 207 9.94 2.42 -11.96
N ARG A 208 11.06 2.79 -12.61
CA ARG A 208 11.10 3.10 -14.04
C ARG A 208 10.61 1.92 -14.87
N ASP A 209 11.15 0.73 -14.63
CA ASP A 209 10.77 -0.49 -15.34
C ASP A 209 9.28 -0.80 -15.17
N PHE A 210 8.74 -0.61 -13.97
CA PHE A 210 7.32 -0.78 -13.72
C PHE A 210 6.49 0.19 -14.57
N VAL A 211 6.73 1.50 -14.47
CA VAL A 211 5.90 2.50 -15.16
C VAL A 211 6.05 2.40 -16.69
N VAL A 212 7.22 2.02 -17.21
CA VAL A 212 7.45 1.80 -18.66
C VAL A 212 6.67 0.59 -19.19
N ARG A 213 6.39 -0.41 -18.35
CA ARG A 213 5.62 -1.61 -18.70
C ARG A 213 4.12 -1.42 -18.48
N THR A 214 3.73 -0.68 -17.45
CA THR A 214 2.32 -0.56 -17.03
C THR A 214 1.64 0.69 -17.58
N GLY A 215 2.40 1.76 -17.83
CA GLY A 215 1.87 3.07 -18.14
C GLY A 215 1.31 3.80 -16.92
N GLU A 216 1.51 3.29 -15.71
CA GLU A 216 0.96 3.85 -14.48
C GLU A 216 1.76 5.07 -14.00
N VAL A 217 1.22 5.73 -12.97
CA VAL A 217 1.88 6.82 -12.26
C VAL A 217 2.40 6.32 -10.91
N VAL A 218 3.67 6.57 -10.59
CA VAL A 218 4.22 6.28 -9.25
C VAL A 218 4.63 7.58 -8.57
N LEU A 219 4.31 7.68 -7.29
CA LEU A 219 4.67 8.79 -6.42
C LEU A 219 5.79 8.32 -5.49
N LEU A 220 6.97 8.94 -5.63
CA LEU A 220 8.10 8.69 -4.74
C LEU A 220 8.17 9.83 -3.73
N ASP A 221 8.00 9.51 -2.45
CA ASP A 221 8.20 10.46 -1.35
C ASP A 221 9.57 10.23 -0.73
N PHE A 222 10.55 11.06 -1.08
CA PHE A 222 11.83 11.13 -0.38
C PHE A 222 11.61 11.86 0.95
N HIS A 223 11.08 11.11 1.91
CA HIS A 223 10.43 11.62 3.10
C HIS A 223 11.41 12.14 4.14
N ARG A 224 12.53 11.42 4.36
CA ARG A 224 13.55 11.75 5.37
C ARG A 224 14.96 11.35 4.94
N PHE A 225 15.93 12.05 5.50
CA PHE A 225 17.37 11.87 5.24
C PHE A 225 18.15 11.62 6.55
N PRO A 226 17.87 10.54 7.30
CA PRO A 226 18.27 10.43 8.70
C PRO A 226 19.78 10.23 8.96
N LYS A 227 20.57 9.81 7.97
CA LYS A 227 22.00 9.53 8.16
C LYS A 227 22.85 9.83 6.94
N GLY A 228 24.02 10.42 7.14
CA GLY A 228 24.83 10.94 6.05
C GLY A 228 24.30 12.25 5.46
N PHE A 229 23.40 12.97 6.14
CA PHE A 229 22.95 14.32 5.72
C PHE A 229 23.09 15.35 6.84
N GLU A 230 23.39 14.91 8.06
CA GLU A 230 23.65 15.71 9.28
C GLU A 230 25.00 16.45 9.31
N LYS A 231 25.81 16.35 8.26
CA LYS A 231 27.16 16.93 8.23
C LYS A 231 27.12 18.45 7.99
N LYS A 232 28.28 19.12 8.08
CA LYS A 232 28.47 20.54 7.71
C LYS A 232 27.67 20.88 6.45
N ARG A 233 26.96 22.01 6.46
CA ARG A 233 25.98 22.44 5.43
C ARG A 233 26.41 22.09 4.00
N LYS A 234 27.64 22.42 3.61
CA LYS A 234 28.17 22.12 2.25
C LYS A 234 28.14 20.63 1.90
N ILE A 235 28.57 19.75 2.80
CA ILE A 235 28.60 18.30 2.55
C ILE A 235 27.17 17.75 2.42
N ALA A 236 26.24 18.25 3.23
CA ALA A 236 24.84 17.88 3.12
C ALA A 236 24.25 18.33 1.78
N THR A 237 24.54 19.57 1.36
CA THR A 237 24.16 20.10 0.04
C THR A 237 24.71 19.25 -1.09
N ASP A 238 26.01 18.95 -1.11
CA ASP A 238 26.64 18.13 -2.17
C ASP A 238 25.99 16.74 -2.29
N ARG A 239 25.53 16.17 -1.17
CA ARG A 239 24.83 14.87 -1.13
C ARG A 239 23.38 14.96 -1.60
N HIS A 240 22.68 16.04 -1.27
CA HIS A 240 21.36 16.29 -1.86
C HIS A 240 21.49 16.49 -3.37
N GLU A 241 22.44 17.29 -3.85
CA GLU A 241 22.69 17.48 -5.29
C GLU A 241 23.00 16.15 -5.99
N GLY A 242 23.87 15.33 -5.40
CA GLY A 242 24.19 14.00 -5.92
C GLY A 242 22.99 13.06 -5.97
N LEU A 243 22.12 13.08 -4.95
CA LEU A 243 20.90 12.27 -4.90
C LEU A 243 19.87 12.75 -5.93
N VAL A 244 19.66 14.06 -6.06
CA VAL A 244 18.72 14.62 -7.04
C VAL A 244 19.21 14.34 -8.46
N LYS A 245 20.52 14.47 -8.72
CA LYS A 245 21.11 14.07 -10.00
C LYS A 245 20.89 12.58 -10.29
N LEU A 246 21.02 11.71 -9.28
CA LEU A 246 20.74 10.28 -9.41
C LEU A 246 19.28 10.03 -9.80
N ILE A 247 18.33 10.70 -9.14
CA ILE A 247 16.89 10.60 -9.43
C ILE A 247 16.60 10.96 -10.88
N VAL A 248 17.07 12.12 -11.34
CA VAL A 248 16.85 12.59 -12.72
C VAL A 248 17.51 11.66 -13.73
N THR A 249 18.71 11.17 -13.43
CA THR A 249 19.46 10.29 -14.34
C THR A 249 18.81 8.92 -14.48
N GLU A 250 18.25 8.35 -13.40
CA GLU A 250 17.68 7.00 -13.45
C GLU A 250 16.21 6.99 -13.91
N LEU A 251 15.47 8.09 -13.71
CA LEU A 251 14.07 8.19 -14.14
C LEU A 251 13.90 8.81 -15.53
N GLU A 252 14.86 9.59 -16.01
CA GLU A 252 14.91 10.12 -17.38
C GLU A 252 13.57 10.70 -17.86
N ASP A 253 13.01 10.14 -18.94
CA ASP A 253 11.83 10.59 -19.65
C ASP A 253 10.51 10.30 -18.93
N VAL A 254 10.51 9.44 -17.90
CA VAL A 254 9.30 9.18 -17.09
C VAL A 254 9.15 10.15 -15.93
N LEU A 255 10.18 10.94 -15.59
CA LEU A 255 10.15 11.91 -14.51
C LEU A 255 9.36 13.17 -14.93
N LEU A 256 8.35 13.52 -14.14
CA LEU A 256 7.58 14.75 -14.30
C LEU A 256 8.24 15.92 -13.59
N LYS A 257 7.86 17.14 -13.99
CA LYS A 257 8.24 18.34 -13.25
C LYS A 257 7.56 18.34 -11.89
N GLY A 258 8.22 18.89 -10.89
CA GLY A 258 7.70 19.00 -9.54
C GLY A 258 6.34 19.70 -9.50
N ALA A 259 6.16 20.74 -10.33
CA ALA A 259 4.90 21.49 -10.45
C ALA A 259 3.74 20.68 -11.05
N ASP A 260 3.98 19.52 -11.68
CA ASP A 260 2.93 18.72 -12.31
C ASP A 260 2.03 17.99 -11.28
N TYR A 261 2.38 17.99 -9.99
CA TYR A 261 1.57 17.37 -8.93
C TYR A 261 0.16 17.96 -8.76
N ILE A 262 -0.07 19.20 -9.22
CA ILE A 262 -1.39 19.86 -9.17
C ILE A 262 -2.29 19.50 -10.36
N LYS A 263 -1.73 18.85 -11.39
CA LYS A 263 -2.46 18.46 -12.59
C LYS A 263 -3.47 17.36 -12.27
N THR A 264 -4.47 17.26 -13.12
CA THR A 264 -5.39 16.11 -13.14
C THR A 264 -4.67 14.85 -13.60
N MET A 265 -5.19 13.68 -13.23
CA MET A 265 -4.66 12.40 -13.72
C MET A 265 -4.75 12.30 -15.24
N GLY A 266 -5.76 12.90 -15.87
CA GLY A 266 -5.89 12.92 -17.32
C GLY A 266 -4.71 13.61 -18.02
N GLU A 267 -4.28 14.75 -17.47
CA GLU A 267 -3.09 15.48 -17.94
C GLU A 267 -1.80 14.70 -17.67
N ILE A 268 -1.65 14.12 -16.48
CA ILE A 268 -0.49 13.30 -16.09
C ILE A 268 -0.36 12.07 -16.98
N LEU A 269 -1.46 11.33 -17.18
CA LEU A 269 -1.51 10.10 -17.95
C LEU A 269 -1.43 10.34 -19.47
N GLY A 270 -1.62 11.58 -19.93
CA GLY A 270 -1.64 11.95 -21.35
C GLY A 270 -2.87 11.40 -22.10
N GLY A 271 -4.02 11.32 -21.42
CA GLY A 271 -5.24 10.74 -21.98
C GLY A 271 -5.53 9.29 -21.57
N CYS A 272 -6.76 8.84 -21.86
CA CYS A 272 -7.22 7.47 -21.61
C CYS A 272 -7.17 6.56 -22.84
N SER A 273 -6.72 7.07 -23.98
CA SER A 273 -6.70 6.30 -25.23
C SER A 273 -5.67 5.17 -25.19
N SER A 274 -6.11 3.98 -25.59
CA SER A 274 -5.25 2.81 -25.84
C SER A 274 -4.53 2.86 -27.20
N ARG A 275 -4.71 3.95 -27.97
CA ARG A 275 -3.98 4.19 -29.23
C ARG A 275 -2.61 4.79 -28.92
N GLY A 276 -1.59 3.95 -28.97
CA GLY A 276 -0.20 4.29 -28.63
C GLY A 276 0.28 3.56 -27.38
N ARG A 277 1.59 3.53 -27.15
CA ARG A 277 2.17 2.93 -25.95
C ARG A 277 1.83 3.82 -24.74
N PRO A 278 1.13 3.31 -23.71
CA PRO A 278 0.85 4.07 -22.49
C PRO A 278 2.15 4.58 -21.88
N GLN A 279 2.21 5.87 -21.57
CA GLN A 279 3.41 6.47 -20.99
C GLN A 279 3.32 6.47 -19.48
N GLY A 280 4.25 5.77 -18.84
CA GLY A 280 4.40 5.80 -17.40
C GLY A 280 4.95 7.13 -16.91
N ARG A 281 4.60 7.52 -15.69
CA ARG A 281 5.08 8.76 -15.06
C ARG A 281 5.53 8.54 -13.63
N VAL A 282 6.51 9.32 -13.21
CA VAL A 282 6.96 9.38 -11.83
C VAL A 282 6.93 10.81 -11.35
N LEU A 283 6.28 11.05 -10.22
CA LEU A 283 6.36 12.30 -9.47
C LEU A 283 7.22 12.08 -8.24
N VAL A 284 8.14 13.01 -8.00
CA VAL A 284 9.07 12.95 -6.88
C VAL A 284 8.74 14.08 -5.91
N PHE A 285 8.30 13.71 -4.72
CA PHE A 285 8.18 14.60 -3.57
C PHE A 285 9.49 14.52 -2.78
N TYR A 286 10.06 15.67 -2.45
CA TYR A 286 11.39 15.72 -1.83
C TYR A 286 11.38 16.58 -0.58
N ASN A 287 11.43 15.96 0.60
CA ASN A 287 11.28 16.64 1.88
C ASN A 287 12.61 17.16 2.43
N SER A 288 13.31 17.97 1.64
CA SER A 288 14.46 18.76 2.08
C SER A 288 14.09 20.23 1.91
N ARG A 289 13.57 20.85 2.98
CA ARG A 289 12.97 22.20 2.99
C ARG A 289 13.91 23.31 2.47
N GLU A 290 15.20 23.04 2.37
CA GLU A 290 16.25 24.01 2.02
C GLU A 290 16.97 23.71 0.70
N TYR A 291 16.62 22.63 -0.01
CA TYR A 291 17.31 22.31 -1.27
C TYR A 291 16.95 23.31 -2.37
N GLN A 292 17.95 24.04 -2.87
CA GLN A 292 17.83 25.02 -3.96
C GLN A 292 18.89 24.76 -5.05
N GLY A 293 19.25 23.50 -5.27
CA GLY A 293 20.30 23.10 -6.19
C GLY A 293 19.80 22.79 -7.62
N PRO A 294 20.68 22.27 -8.49
CA PRO A 294 20.31 21.81 -9.82
C PRO A 294 19.13 20.82 -9.80
N TYR A 295 18.31 20.87 -10.85
CA TYR A 295 17.16 19.99 -11.04
C TYR A 295 16.02 20.12 -10.01
N GLN A 296 16.00 21.18 -9.20
CA GLN A 296 14.92 21.46 -8.26
C GLN A 296 13.53 21.53 -8.93
N GLU A 297 13.47 21.87 -10.22
CA GLU A 297 12.24 21.93 -11.00
C GLU A 297 11.53 20.58 -11.17
N TYR A 298 12.20 19.46 -10.88
CA TYR A 298 11.63 18.11 -10.87
C TYR A 298 11.13 17.67 -9.50
N LEU A 299 11.32 18.48 -8.46
CA LEU A 299 10.99 18.12 -7.08
C LEU A 299 9.71 18.83 -6.66
N ALA A 300 8.67 18.05 -6.40
CA ALA A 300 7.46 18.55 -5.75
C ALA A 300 7.75 18.81 -4.26
N PRO A 301 7.08 19.80 -3.64
CA PRO A 301 7.23 20.05 -2.21
C PRO A 301 6.87 18.78 -1.43
N GLY A 302 7.69 18.41 -0.44
CA GLY A 302 7.41 17.26 0.42
C GLY A 302 5.97 17.29 0.95
N TRP A 303 5.33 16.12 1.00
CA TRP A 303 3.91 16.00 1.36
C TRP A 303 3.69 16.35 2.84
N LEU A 304 3.51 17.64 3.16
CA LEU A 304 3.29 18.13 4.53
C LEU A 304 1.89 17.79 5.08
N GLY A 305 1.03 17.12 4.32
CA GLY A 305 -0.39 16.88 4.66
C GLY A 305 -0.76 15.50 5.23
N TYR A 306 0.16 14.53 5.30
CA TYR A 306 -0.08 13.24 5.93
C TYR A 306 1.19 12.84 6.69
N SER A 307 1.34 13.36 7.91
CA SER A 307 2.18 12.69 8.90
C SER A 307 1.50 11.35 9.18
N ALA A 308 2.05 10.26 8.67
CA ALA A 308 1.85 8.98 9.33
C ALA A 308 2.42 9.17 10.73
N ALA A 309 1.54 9.38 11.71
CA ALA A 309 1.82 9.85 13.07
C ALA A 309 3.26 9.52 13.54
N ASP A 310 4.16 10.49 13.45
CA ASP A 310 5.50 10.42 14.01
C ASP A 310 5.45 10.97 15.45
N PRO A 311 5.67 10.16 16.51
CA PRO A 311 5.58 10.62 17.89
C PRO A 311 6.75 11.53 18.31
N GLN A 312 7.76 11.75 17.47
CA GLN A 312 9.03 12.33 17.93
C GLN A 312 9.24 13.82 17.64
N VAL A 313 8.23 14.55 17.14
CA VAL A 313 8.36 16.01 16.94
C VAL A 313 7.20 16.76 17.59
N ALA A 314 7.13 16.69 18.92
CA ALA A 314 6.40 17.64 19.74
C ALA A 314 7.39 18.38 20.65
N GLY A 315 8.06 19.38 20.08
CA GLY A 315 8.78 20.39 20.85
C GLY A 315 7.79 21.35 21.49
N SER A 316 7.75 21.34 22.83
CA SER A 316 7.37 22.43 23.73
C SER A 316 6.06 23.20 23.43
N ASN A 317 4.96 22.73 24.01
CA ASN A 317 3.98 23.62 24.64
C ASN A 317 3.28 22.89 25.81
N PRO A 318 3.09 23.51 26.98
CA PRO A 318 2.64 22.83 28.19
C PRO A 318 1.11 22.79 28.22
N GLY A 319 0.53 21.60 28.13
CA GLY A 319 -0.91 21.45 28.30
C GLY A 319 -1.53 20.30 27.52
N CYS A 320 -1.01 19.09 27.68
CA CYS A 320 -1.77 17.85 27.52
C CYS A 320 -1.05 16.75 28.33
N GLY A 321 -1.80 16.08 29.20
CA GLY A 321 -1.30 15.20 30.25
C GLY A 321 -0.34 14.11 29.76
N GLY A 322 0.68 13.89 30.57
CA GLY A 322 1.75 12.93 30.31
C GLY A 322 1.28 11.49 30.17
N CYS A 323 2.12 10.70 29.52
CA CYS A 323 2.06 9.25 29.55
C CYS A 323 2.19 8.79 31.02
N ILE A 324 1.09 8.31 31.60
CA ILE A 324 1.14 7.59 32.86
C ILE A 324 1.79 6.24 32.57
N SER A 325 2.98 6.06 33.12
CA SER A 325 3.59 4.75 33.34
C SER A 325 2.89 4.08 34.51
N ASP A 326 2.24 2.95 34.27
CA ASP A 326 2.07 1.94 35.31
C ASP A 326 2.89 0.70 34.91
N GLY A 327 3.60 0.17 35.90
CA GLY A 327 4.74 -0.71 35.71
C GLY A 327 4.46 -2.03 34.97
N GLY A 328 5.45 -2.44 34.19
CA GLY A 328 5.62 -3.82 33.74
C GLY A 328 5.24 -4.10 32.27
N GLY A 329 6.24 -4.08 31.39
CA GLY A 329 6.28 -4.95 30.20
C GLY A 329 5.88 -4.34 28.85
N ASN A 330 6.88 -4.19 27.98
CA ASN A 330 6.83 -4.12 26.51
C ASN A 330 5.85 -3.13 25.83
N VAL A 331 6.39 -1.99 25.40
CA VAL A 331 5.74 -1.10 24.42
C VAL A 331 5.96 -1.69 23.01
N ILE A 332 4.90 -2.23 22.41
CA ILE A 332 4.87 -2.64 20.99
C ILE A 332 4.42 -1.42 20.18
N GLY A 333 5.37 -0.71 19.56
CA GLY A 333 5.06 0.27 18.53
C GLY A 333 4.75 -0.47 17.22
N LEU A 334 3.46 -0.60 16.88
CA LEU A 334 3.00 -1.09 15.57
C LEU A 334 2.66 0.12 14.70
N CYS A 335 3.43 0.35 13.62
CA CYS A 335 3.13 1.38 12.63
C CYS A 335 1.96 0.94 11.73
N ALA A 336 1.04 1.87 11.48
CA ALA A 336 -0.21 1.64 10.76
C ALA A 336 -0.07 1.88 9.25
N GLN A 337 -0.60 0.97 8.43
CA GLN A 337 -0.91 1.21 7.01
C GLN A 337 -2.33 1.78 6.87
N ILE A 338 -2.50 2.77 5.99
CA ILE A 338 -3.76 3.49 5.76
C ILE A 338 -4.73 2.66 4.87
N TRP A 339 -5.98 2.62 5.30
CA TRP A 339 -7.14 2.07 4.58
C TRP A 339 -7.73 3.07 3.57
N VAL A 340 -8.22 2.57 2.44
CA VAL A 340 -9.00 3.35 1.46
C VAL A 340 -10.50 3.15 1.72
N HIS A 341 -11.20 4.25 2.02
CA HIS A 341 -12.67 4.33 2.01
C HIS A 341 -13.08 5.49 1.11
N VAL A 342 -13.47 5.20 -0.15
CA VAL A 342 -14.05 6.22 -1.03
C VAL A 342 -15.49 6.46 -0.56
N LYS A 343 -15.72 7.57 0.16
CA LYS A 343 -17.07 8.06 0.48
C LYS A 343 -17.37 9.24 -0.44
N GLU A 344 -18.45 9.14 -1.20
CA GLU A 344 -19.03 10.27 -1.95
C GLU A 344 -19.49 11.40 -0.99
N PRO A 345 -19.62 12.65 -1.50
CA PRO A 345 -19.76 13.83 -0.68
C PRO A 345 -21.19 13.95 -0.16
N GLN A 346 -21.36 13.79 1.14
CA GLN A 346 -22.53 14.30 1.86
C GLN A 346 -21.99 15.29 2.89
N VAL A 347 -22.33 16.56 2.70
CA VAL A 347 -22.07 17.63 3.66
C VAL A 347 -22.79 17.27 4.95
N VAL A 348 -22.04 16.85 5.97
CA VAL A 348 -22.54 16.73 7.34
C VAL A 348 -21.52 17.34 8.28
N LYS A 349 -21.81 18.56 8.76
CA LYS A 349 -21.19 19.16 9.94
C LYS A 349 -21.57 18.31 11.15
N LEU A 350 -20.61 17.62 11.77
CA LEU A 350 -20.77 17.13 13.15
C LEU A 350 -19.47 17.30 13.93
N SER A 351 -19.55 18.19 14.92
CA SER A 351 -18.66 18.32 16.06
C SER A 351 -18.74 17.09 16.97
N GLY A 352 -17.61 16.56 17.42
CA GLY A 352 -17.58 15.62 18.55
C GLY A 352 -16.49 14.55 18.45
N ALA A 353 -15.60 14.57 19.44
CA ALA A 353 -14.57 13.61 19.83
C ALA A 353 -14.54 12.24 19.11
N LEU A 354 -13.45 11.97 18.39
CA LEU A 354 -13.10 10.64 17.88
C LEU A 354 -12.17 9.92 18.89
N HIS A 355 -12.63 8.76 19.37
CA HIS A 355 -11.80 7.74 19.99
C HIS A 355 -10.83 7.15 18.95
N TYR A 356 -9.54 7.08 19.27
CA TYR A 356 -8.53 6.45 18.42
C TYR A 356 -8.51 4.93 18.63
N GLY A 357 -8.67 4.16 17.54
CA GLY A 357 -8.41 2.73 17.47
C GLY A 357 -7.18 2.43 16.62
N VAL A 358 -6.38 1.43 17.04
CA VAL A 358 -5.14 0.98 16.37
C VAL A 358 -5.47 0.16 15.11
N PHE A 359 -4.99 0.59 13.93
CA PHE A 359 -5.17 -0.13 12.66
C PHE A 359 -3.85 -0.77 12.18
N HIS A 360 -3.93 -2.03 11.73
CA HIS A 360 -2.79 -2.92 11.47
C HIS A 360 -2.46 -3.03 9.97
N ASN A 361 -1.19 -3.36 9.64
CA ASN A 361 -0.66 -3.60 8.29
C ASN A 361 -1.55 -4.54 7.44
N ARG A 362 -2.19 -4.00 6.40
CA ARG A 362 -3.07 -4.74 5.49
C ARG A 362 -2.81 -4.29 4.06
N MET A 363 -2.47 -5.26 3.20
CA MET A 363 -2.47 -5.04 1.75
C MET A 363 -3.86 -5.33 1.19
N VAL A 364 -4.57 -4.29 0.77
CA VAL A 364 -5.90 -4.42 0.18
C VAL A 364 -5.79 -4.57 -1.33
N VAL A 365 -6.15 -5.76 -1.83
CA VAL A 365 -6.29 -6.03 -3.26
C VAL A 365 -7.77 -5.95 -3.62
N LEU A 366 -8.21 -4.78 -4.11
CA LEU A 366 -9.60 -4.57 -4.51
C LEU A 366 -9.87 -5.31 -5.83
N GLY A 367 -10.74 -6.31 -5.82
CA GLY A 367 -11.30 -6.93 -7.02
C GLY A 367 -12.53 -6.17 -7.52
N ARG A 368 -12.82 -6.25 -8.82
CA ARG A 368 -13.97 -5.58 -9.48
C ARG A 368 -15.34 -6.12 -9.09
#